data_AF-A0A644WA26-F1
#
_entry.id   AF-A0A644WA26-F1
#
_cell.length_a   1.000
_cell.length_b   1.000
_cell.length_c   1.000
_cell.angle_alpha   90.00
_cell.angle_beta   90.00
_cell.angle_gamma   90.00
#
_symmetry.space_group_name_H-M   'P 1'
#
loop_
_entity.id
_entity.type
_entity.pdbx_description
1 polymer ?
#
loop_
_entity_poly.entity_id
_entity_poly.type
_entity_poly.pdbx_seq_one_letter_code
_entity_poly.pdbx_strand_id
1 'polypeptide(L)'
;MEYLKSVDKVKLNIQAITSDPDWNKKQKSYREYCMSHADDVFIVVTDSKFGNEPSIVCLTNNGVDSGWYFYIGDLIEVKENPSLLEG
;
A
#
# COMPACT_ATOMS: atom_id res chain seq x y z
N MET A 1 -1.65 7.21 -16.26
CA MET A 1 -1.56 6.47 -14.98
C MET A 1 -0.20 6.79 -14.41
N GLU A 2 -0.13 7.36 -13.22
CA GLU A 2 1.12 7.65 -12.51
C GLU A 2 1.47 6.39 -11.69
N TYR A 3 2.72 5.92 -11.74
CA TYR A 3 3.17 4.73 -11.03
C TYR A 3 3.84 5.13 -9.71
N LEU A 4 3.63 4.33 -8.66
CA LEU A 4 4.30 4.49 -7.37
C LEU A 4 5.78 4.06 -7.50
N LYS A 5 6.69 4.89 -7.00
CA LYS A 5 8.13 4.63 -6.90
C LYS A 5 8.46 4.06 -5.52
N SER A 6 9.64 3.45 -5.40
CA SER A 6 10.14 2.76 -4.19
C SER A 6 10.40 3.65 -2.96
N VAL A 7 9.94 4.90 -2.98
CA VAL A 7 10.04 5.86 -1.87
C VAL A 7 8.70 6.52 -1.55
N ASP A 8 7.64 6.19 -2.29
CA ASP A 8 6.33 6.78 -2.08
C ASP A 8 5.70 6.25 -0.81
N LYS A 9 5.16 7.19 -0.02
CA LYS A 9 4.38 6.90 1.17
C LYS A 9 2.96 6.59 0.74
N VAL A 10 2.40 5.48 1.23
CA VAL A 10 1.06 5.03 0.87
C VAL A 10 0.29 4.53 2.09
N LYS A 11 -1.03 4.60 2.03
CA LYS A 11 -1.95 3.92 2.96
C LYS A 11 -2.71 2.82 2.22
N LEU A 12 -3.15 1.80 2.96
CA LEU A 12 -4.05 0.79 2.42
C LEU A 12 -5.41 1.42 2.11
N ASN A 13 -5.91 1.25 0.88
CA ASN A 13 -7.26 1.64 0.51
C ASN A 13 -8.25 0.59 1.01
N ILE A 14 -8.55 0.60 2.31
CA ILE A 14 -9.45 -0.40 2.92
C ILE A 14 -10.80 -0.46 2.21
N GLN A 15 -11.31 0.68 1.75
CA GLN A 15 -12.56 0.72 1.00
C GLN A 15 -12.45 -0.06 -0.33
N ALA A 16 -11.40 0.16 -1.12
CA ALA A 16 -11.19 -0.61 -2.35
C ALA A 16 -10.94 -2.10 -2.07
N ILE A 17 -10.06 -2.40 -1.12
CA ILE A 17 -9.68 -3.77 -0.72
C ILE A 17 -10.89 -4.58 -0.25
N THR A 18 -11.78 -3.98 0.55
CA THR A 18 -12.96 -4.65 1.09
C THR A 18 -14.12 -4.70 0.12
N SER A 19 -14.15 -3.80 -0.86
CA SER A 19 -15.15 -3.79 -1.94
C SER A 19 -14.87 -4.85 -3.00
N ASP A 20 -13.71 -5.50 -2.98
CA ASP A 20 -13.38 -6.62 -3.87
C ASP A 20 -14.32 -7.82 -3.60
N PRO A 21 -14.95 -8.41 -4.64
CA PRO A 21 -15.89 -9.52 -4.46
C PRO A 21 -15.22 -10.78 -3.90
N ASP A 22 -13.90 -10.91 -4.05
CA ASP A 22 -13.11 -12.02 -3.51
C ASP A 22 -12.54 -11.72 -2.12
N TRP A 23 -12.83 -10.55 -1.52
CA TRP A 23 -12.38 -10.19 -0.16
C TRP A 23 -12.70 -11.30 0.86
N ASN A 24 -13.92 -11.84 0.83
CA ASN A 24 -14.34 -12.90 1.74
C ASN A 24 -13.60 -14.24 1.51
N LYS A 25 -13.00 -14.44 0.34
CA LYS A 25 -12.18 -15.61 0.00
C LYS A 25 -10.71 -15.41 0.36
N LYS A 26 -10.26 -14.19 0.66
CA LYS A 26 -8.90 -13.93 1.10
C LYS A 26 -8.62 -14.59 2.46
N GLN A 27 -7.35 -14.88 2.71
CA GLN A 27 -6.91 -15.45 3.98
C GLN A 27 -7.33 -14.56 5.15
N LYS A 28 -7.75 -15.18 6.26
CA LYS A 28 -8.15 -14.45 7.47
C LYS A 28 -7.04 -13.51 7.96
N SER A 29 -5.80 -14.00 8.00
CA SER A 29 -4.62 -13.22 8.41
C SER A 29 -4.37 -12.00 7.53
N TYR A 30 -4.60 -12.09 6.21
CA TYR A 30 -4.50 -10.94 5.31
C TYR A 30 -5.57 -9.89 5.61
N ARG A 31 -6.81 -10.34 5.85
CA ARG A 31 -7.92 -9.43 6.18
C ARG A 31 -7.69 -8.71 7.51
N GLU A 32 -7.24 -9.45 8.52
CA GLU A 32 -6.88 -8.90 9.84
C GLU A 32 -5.72 -7.92 9.72
N TYR A 33 -4.70 -8.24 8.90
CA TYR A 33 -3.59 -7.33 8.62
C TYR A 33 -4.08 -6.02 8.02
N CYS A 34 -4.87 -6.06 6.94
CA CYS A 34 -5.38 -4.84 6.31
C CYS A 34 -6.18 -3.99 7.28
N MET A 35 -7.07 -4.60 8.07
CA MET A 35 -7.90 -3.87 9.04
C MET A 35 -7.07 -3.30 10.20
N SER A 36 -6.10 -4.05 10.72
CA SER A 36 -5.24 -3.61 11.83
C SER A 36 -4.27 -2.50 11.43
N HIS A 37 -3.96 -2.39 10.15
CA HIS A 37 -3.04 -1.42 9.58
C HIS A 37 -3.73 -0.40 8.66
N ALA A 38 -5.05 -0.23 8.80
CA ALA A 38 -5.85 0.67 7.98
C ALA A 38 -5.33 2.13 8.02
N ASP A 39 -4.84 2.53 9.18
CA ASP A 39 -4.36 3.90 9.42
C ASP A 39 -2.85 4.08 9.27
N ASP A 40 -2.11 2.99 9.11
CA ASP A 40 -0.67 3.02 8.99
C ASP A 40 -0.22 3.55 7.63
N VAL A 41 0.91 4.26 7.67
CA VAL A 41 1.61 4.72 6.47
C VAL A 41 2.75 3.77 6.19
N PHE A 42 2.78 3.28 4.96
CA PHE A 42 3.79 2.38 4.44
C PHE A 42 4.66 3.08 3.41
N ILE A 43 5.84 2.56 3.19
CA ILE A 43 6.69 2.94 2.07
C ILE A 43 6.61 1.82 1.02
N VAL A 44 6.40 2.20 -0.23
CA VAL A 44 6.38 1.27 -1.36
C VAL A 44 7.78 0.72 -1.59
N VAL A 45 7.88 -0.60 -1.72
CA VAL A 45 9.12 -1.30 -2.09
C VAL A 45 8.84 -2.12 -3.34
N THR A 46 9.51 -1.78 -4.43
CA THR A 46 9.43 -2.52 -5.69
C THR A 46 10.42 -3.69 -5.66
N ASP A 47 9.94 -4.90 -5.90
CA ASP A 47 10.80 -6.08 -6.05
C ASP A 47 11.17 -6.24 -7.53
N SER A 48 12.47 -6.36 -7.82
CA SER A 48 13.02 -6.44 -9.18
C SER A 48 12.39 -7.56 -10.03
N LYS A 49 11.81 -8.59 -9.40
CA LYS A 49 11.11 -9.67 -10.10
C LYS A 49 9.85 -9.21 -10.85
N PHE A 50 9.28 -8.06 -10.49
CA PHE A 50 8.09 -7.50 -11.13
C PHE A 50 8.42 -6.43 -12.20
N GLY A 51 9.70 -6.21 -12.49
CA GLY A 51 10.16 -5.23 -13.48
C GLY A 51 10.21 -3.80 -12.95
N ASN A 52 10.42 -2.84 -13.85
CA ASN A 52 10.61 -1.42 -13.50
C ASN A 52 9.30 -0.65 -13.25
N GLU A 53 8.16 -1.15 -13.74
CA GLU A 53 6.84 -0.53 -13.59
C GLU A 53 5.84 -1.56 -13.03
N PRO A 54 6.06 -2.05 -11.79
CA PRO A 54 5.28 -3.16 -11.28
C PRO A 54 3.89 -2.67 -10.85
N SER A 55 2.85 -3.37 -11.32
CA SER A 55 1.49 -3.17 -10.80
C SER A 55 1.27 -3.78 -9.41
N ILE A 56 2.25 -4.54 -8.92
CA ILE A 56 2.25 -5.22 -7.62
C ILE A 56 3.51 -4.81 -6.86
N VAL A 57 3.34 -4.31 -5.64
CA VAL A 57 4.43 -3.80 -4.81
C VAL A 57 4.43 -4.45 -3.43
N CYS A 58 5.61 -4.52 -2.80
CA CYS A 58 5.71 -4.81 -1.38
C CYS A 58 5.58 -3.50 -0.59
N LEU A 59 5.15 -3.60 0.66
CA LEU A 59 5.10 -2.47 1.58
C LEU A 59 6.08 -2.70 2.72
N THR A 60 6.76 -1.65 3.17
CA THR A 60 7.55 -1.65 4.40
C THR A 60 7.02 -0.61 5.38
N ASN A 61 7.00 -0.94 6.67
CA ASN A 61 6.70 -0.01 7.76
C ASN A 61 7.92 0.05 8.68
N ASN A 62 8.56 1.22 8.78
CA ASN A 62 9.77 1.42 9.58
C ASN A 62 10.91 0.43 9.28
N GLY A 63 11.09 0.04 8.01
CA GLY A 63 12.13 -0.89 7.59
C GLY A 63 11.79 -2.37 7.82
N VAL A 64 10.57 -2.68 8.26
CA VAL A 64 10.06 -4.05 8.36
C VAL A 64 9.12 -4.32 7.18
N ASP A 65 9.45 -5.31 6.35
CA ASP A 65 8.59 -5.76 5.27
C ASP A 65 7.24 -6.26 5.81
N SER A 66 6.16 -5.83 5.18
CA SER A 66 4.80 -6.30 5.46
C SER A 66 4.64 -7.80 5.23
N GLY A 67 5.51 -8.41 4.42
CA GLY A 67 5.41 -9.80 3.99
C GLY A 67 4.28 -10.07 2.99
N TRP A 68 3.58 -9.02 2.54
CA TRP A 68 2.46 -9.10 1.60
C TRP A 68 2.73 -8.28 0.34
N TYR A 69 2.14 -8.73 -0.76
CA TYR A 69 2.15 -8.00 -2.03
C TYR A 69 0.79 -7.36 -2.26
N PHE A 70 0.81 -6.09 -2.64
CA PHE A 70 -0.39 -5.29 -2.86
C PHE A 70 -0.43 -4.80 -4.29
N TYR A 71 -1.63 -4.81 -4.89
CA TYR A 71 -1.85 -4.15 -6.15
C TYR A 71 -1.84 -2.63 -5.95
N ILE A 72 -1.22 -1.87 -6.86
CA ILE A 72 -1.10 -0.41 -6.70
C ILE A 72 -2.45 0.31 -6.64
N GLY A 73 -3.52 -0.26 -7.21
CA GLY A 73 -4.87 0.30 -7.12
C GLY A 73 -5.54 0.11 -5.75
N ASP A 74 -5.01 -0.79 -4.92
CA ASP A 74 -5.43 -0.99 -3.53
C ASP A 74 -4.70 -0.05 -2.56
N LEU A 75 -3.89 0.89 -3.07
CA LEU A 75 -3.07 1.80 -2.29
C LEU A 75 -3.49 3.25 -2.57
N ILE A 76 -3.42 4.08 -1.52
CA ILE A 76 -3.65 5.52 -1.60
C ILE A 76 -2.31 6.21 -1.37
N GLU A 77 -1.84 6.99 -2.33
CA GLU A 77 -0.65 7.81 -2.16
C GLU A 77 -0.87 8.88 -1.08
N VAL A 78 0.06 8.94 -0.12
CA VAL A 78 0.13 9.99 0.89
C VAL A 78 1.10 11.04 0.37
N LYS A 79 0.56 12.02 -0.37
CA LYS A 79 1.32 13.24 -0.64
C LYS A 79 1.43 14.00 0.68
N GLU A 80 2.64 14.14 1.21
CA GLU A 80 2.89 15.14 2.26
C GLU A 80 2.45 16.48 1.67
N ASN A 81 1.34 17.02 2.18
CA ASN A 81 0.86 18.33 1.76
C ASN A 81 1.89 19.36 2.25
N PRO A 82 2.63 20.06 1.37
CA PRO A 82 3.56 21.11 1.81
C PRO A 82 2.84 22.36 2.35
N SER A 83 1.51 22.36 2.40
CA SER A 83 0.67 23.51 2.78
C SER A 83 0.58 23.79 4.28
N LEU A 84 1.34 23.11 5.13
CA LEU A 84 1.45 23.39 6.58
C LEU A 84 2.74 24.12 6.99
N LEU A 85 3.53 24.61 6.02
CA LEU A 85 4.79 25.33 6.27
C LEU A 85 4.70 26.85 6.01
N GLU A 86 3.50 27.43 5.92
CA GLU A 86 3.33 28.89 5.93
C GLU A 86 2.54 29.29 7.18
N GLY A 87 3.27 29.58 8.25
CA GLY A 87 2.79 30.15 9.51
C GLY A 87 3.86 31.03 10.12
#